data_AF-A0A8T5LTM6-F1
#
_entry.id   AF-A0A8T5LTM6-F1
#
_cell.length_a   1.000
_cell.length_b   1.000
_cell.length_c   1.000
_cell.angle_alpha   90.00
_cell.angle_beta   90.00
_cell.angle_gamma   90.00
#
_symmetry.space_group_name_H-M   'P 1'
#
loop_
_entity.id
_entity.type
_entity.pdbx_description
1 polymer ?
#
loop_
_entity_poly.entity_id
_entity_poly.type
_entity_poly.pdbx_seq_one_letter_code
_entity_poly.pdbx_strand_id
1 'polypeptide(L)'
;MNQEIQNQEYINPSIGEIGKIYFDDRNNRIKFFSTQIHHDADSIDDLVFRGEQLMIEENATRLNARFFTTARYERNVEARISLNNGHTGTDLLYIGVNLSDRSDLENVMLAERELIESVLSTEPHMRSRLSEGYSIERLTSESLTNQEVDSLVDLYSEAFNTYTTDLNASAVREMISHSVVYGVRDSRNNQIVSTVVAEITKMTLSEENFSICELSEMATRREYRGQGLVTLATKELIEDIRDDVDLIYAEARACHTPINQSFHNMGFHYAGTLLKQCMLSGDHEVDESGPYENLNVWYVLPNEK
;
A
#
# COMPACT_ATOMS: atom_id res chain seq x y z
N MET A 1 -16.95 -19.49 -32.99
CA MET A 1 -17.24 -20.09 -31.68
C MET A 1 -16.83 -19.03 -30.66
N ASN A 2 -17.78 -18.17 -30.29
CA ASN A 2 -17.54 -17.06 -29.38
C ASN A 2 -17.30 -17.66 -27.99
N GLN A 3 -16.08 -17.55 -27.49
CA GLN A 3 -15.82 -17.70 -26.07
C GLN A 3 -16.12 -16.34 -25.45
N GLU A 4 -17.24 -16.29 -24.73
CA GLU A 4 -17.47 -15.28 -23.69
C GLU A 4 -16.31 -15.40 -22.69
N ILE A 5 -15.34 -14.50 -22.82
CA ILE A 5 -14.40 -14.25 -21.73
C ILE A 5 -15.25 -13.56 -20.67
N GLN A 6 -15.57 -14.30 -19.60
CA GLN A 6 -16.07 -13.69 -18.37
C GLN A 6 -15.06 -12.62 -17.97
N ASN A 7 -15.43 -11.34 -18.08
CA ASN A 7 -14.74 -10.24 -17.43
C ASN A 7 -14.86 -10.49 -15.92
N GLN A 8 -13.93 -11.25 -15.34
CA GLN A 8 -13.63 -11.10 -13.93
C GLN A 8 -13.02 -9.71 -13.80
N GLU A 9 -13.71 -8.80 -13.10
CA GLU A 9 -13.12 -7.54 -12.68
C GLU A 9 -11.89 -7.88 -11.83
N TYR A 10 -10.71 -7.42 -12.25
CA TYR A 10 -9.49 -7.55 -11.46
C TYR A 10 -9.72 -6.81 -10.14
N ILE A 11 -9.81 -7.57 -9.05
CA ILE A 11 -9.90 -7.01 -7.70
C ILE A 11 -8.48 -6.72 -7.28
N ASN A 12 -8.19 -5.42 -7.10
CA ASN A 12 -6.94 -4.99 -6.52
C ASN A 12 -6.78 -5.66 -5.12
N PRO A 13 -5.72 -6.46 -4.90
CA PRO A 13 -5.53 -7.19 -3.64
C PRO A 13 -5.30 -6.26 -2.44
N SER A 14 -4.69 -5.10 -2.66
CA SER A 14 -4.29 -4.12 -1.65
C SER A 14 -5.47 -3.21 -1.25
N ILE A 15 -6.08 -2.54 -2.23
CA ILE A 15 -7.26 -1.67 -2.09
C ILE A 15 -8.50 -2.49 -1.73
N GLY A 16 -8.71 -3.63 -2.40
CA GLY A 16 -9.89 -4.47 -2.24
C GLY A 16 -11.09 -4.05 -3.08
N GLU A 17 -12.26 -4.61 -2.77
CA GLU A 17 -13.53 -4.28 -3.43
C GLU A 17 -14.05 -2.91 -2.95
N ILE A 18 -13.83 -1.86 -3.74
CA ILE A 18 -14.34 -0.51 -3.45
C ILE A 18 -15.87 -0.50 -3.47
N GLY A 19 -16.46 0.16 -2.47
CA GLY A 19 -17.90 0.31 -2.30
C GLY A 19 -18.60 -0.92 -1.69
N LYS A 20 -17.85 -1.99 -1.39
CA LYS A 20 -18.41 -3.23 -0.84
C LYS A 20 -17.72 -3.63 0.45
N ILE A 21 -18.53 -4.02 1.43
CA ILE A 21 -18.04 -4.66 2.65
C ILE A 21 -17.91 -6.16 2.42
N TYR A 22 -16.77 -6.74 2.78
CA TYR A 22 -16.52 -8.16 2.55
C TYR A 22 -15.52 -8.74 3.56
N PHE A 23 -15.53 -10.07 3.67
CA PHE A 23 -14.56 -10.82 4.47
C PHE A 23 -13.32 -11.16 3.63
N ASP A 24 -12.18 -10.66 4.07
CA ASP A 24 -10.84 -11.05 3.61
C ASP A 24 -10.38 -12.22 4.49
N ASP A 25 -10.66 -13.43 4.02
CA ASP A 25 -10.40 -14.69 4.70
C ASP A 25 -8.92 -14.89 5.02
N ARG A 26 -8.04 -14.48 4.09
CA ARG A 26 -6.58 -14.58 4.25
C ARG A 26 -6.11 -13.80 5.45
N ASN A 27 -6.53 -12.54 5.60
CA ASN A 27 -6.11 -11.69 6.73
C ASN A 27 -7.05 -11.78 7.94
N ASN A 28 -8.03 -12.68 7.88
CA ASN A 28 -9.08 -12.86 8.87
C ASN A 28 -9.70 -11.52 9.32
N ARG A 29 -10.10 -10.69 8.35
CA ARG A 29 -10.59 -9.33 8.59
C ARG A 29 -11.77 -8.97 7.71
N ILE A 30 -12.62 -8.07 8.16
CA ILE A 30 -13.59 -7.37 7.33
C ILE A 30 -12.90 -6.16 6.70
N LYS A 31 -13.02 -6.00 5.38
CA LYS A 31 -12.54 -4.82 4.65
C LYS A 31 -13.71 -4.01 4.12
N PHE A 32 -13.55 -2.70 4.12
CA PHE A 32 -14.46 -1.78 3.44
C PHE A 32 -13.74 -0.52 2.98
N PHE A 33 -14.03 -0.09 1.75
CA PHE A 33 -13.63 1.22 1.24
C PHE A 33 -14.89 1.93 0.75
N SER A 34 -15.32 2.97 1.47
CA SER A 34 -16.49 3.77 1.08
C SER A 34 -16.17 4.68 -0.11
N THR A 35 -17.08 4.73 -1.08
CA THR A 35 -17.07 5.72 -2.17
C THR A 35 -17.85 6.99 -1.82
N GLN A 36 -18.52 7.02 -0.68
CA GLN A 36 -19.35 8.16 -0.25
C GLN A 36 -18.56 9.08 0.67
N ILE A 37 -18.82 10.38 0.57
CA ILE A 37 -18.40 11.34 1.59
C ILE A 37 -19.41 11.30 2.73
N HIS A 38 -18.92 11.00 3.92
CA HIS A 38 -19.67 11.01 5.17
C HIS A 38 -19.65 12.40 5.79
N HIS A 39 -20.81 13.02 5.97
CA HIS A 39 -20.92 14.39 6.47
C HIS A 39 -21.21 14.50 7.97
N ASP A 40 -21.48 13.38 8.63
CA ASP A 40 -21.74 13.28 10.05
C ASP A 40 -21.17 11.98 10.64
N ALA A 41 -20.94 11.97 11.95
CA ALA A 41 -20.36 10.85 12.67
C ALA A 41 -21.29 9.63 12.72
N ASP A 42 -22.60 9.83 12.71
CA ASP A 42 -23.60 8.75 12.79
C ASP A 42 -23.54 7.88 11.53
N SER A 43 -23.36 8.49 10.36
CA SER A 43 -23.20 7.77 9.09
C SER A 43 -21.93 6.89 9.04
N ILE A 44 -20.87 7.29 9.74
CA ILE A 44 -19.64 6.51 9.88
C ILE A 44 -19.88 5.38 10.89
N ASP A 45 -20.49 5.69 12.03
CA ASP A 45 -20.83 4.71 13.07
C ASP A 45 -21.69 3.58 12.53
N ASP A 46 -22.71 3.89 11.74
CA ASP A 46 -23.61 2.90 11.15
C ASP A 46 -22.84 1.90 10.27
N LEU A 47 -21.84 2.37 9.53
CA LEU A 47 -21.01 1.51 8.68
C LEU A 47 -20.00 0.70 9.48
N VAL A 48 -19.37 1.30 10.49
CA VAL A 48 -18.49 0.60 11.43
C VAL A 48 -19.28 -0.50 12.15
N PHE A 49 -20.47 -0.19 12.66
CA PHE A 49 -21.35 -1.14 13.32
C PHE A 49 -21.71 -2.31 12.40
N ARG A 50 -22.06 -2.05 11.12
CA ARG A 50 -22.30 -3.11 10.13
C ARG A 50 -21.07 -3.98 9.92
N GLY A 51 -19.88 -3.40 9.89
CA GLY A 51 -18.63 -4.16 9.81
C GLY A 51 -18.37 -5.03 11.03
N GLU A 52 -18.62 -4.51 12.24
CA GLU A 52 -18.51 -5.29 13.47
C GLU A 52 -19.54 -6.43 13.54
N GLN A 53 -20.76 -6.23 13.04
CA GLN A 53 -21.73 -7.33 12.92
C GLN A 53 -21.21 -8.43 11.98
N LEU A 54 -20.67 -8.05 10.83
CA LEU A 54 -20.09 -9.02 9.91
C LEU A 54 -18.85 -9.71 10.49
N MET A 55 -18.05 -9.02 11.33
CA MET A 55 -16.97 -9.67 12.06
C MET A 55 -17.47 -10.80 12.95
N ILE A 56 -18.61 -10.60 13.63
CA ILE A 56 -19.24 -11.64 14.46
C ILE A 56 -19.73 -12.80 13.59
N GLU A 57 -20.40 -12.50 12.47
CA GLU A 57 -20.94 -13.51 11.55
C GLU A 57 -19.85 -14.40 10.95
N GLU A 58 -18.74 -13.80 10.52
CA GLU A 58 -17.63 -14.48 9.84
C GLU A 58 -16.53 -14.97 10.79
N ASN A 59 -16.65 -14.70 12.10
CA ASN A 59 -15.59 -14.88 13.10
C ASN A 59 -14.28 -14.16 12.73
N ALA A 60 -14.38 -12.99 12.10
CA ALA A 60 -13.23 -12.16 11.76
C ALA A 60 -12.64 -11.48 13.00
N THR A 61 -11.32 -11.24 12.97
CA THR A 61 -10.58 -10.68 14.13
C THR A 61 -10.26 -9.20 13.99
N ARG A 62 -10.52 -8.61 12.82
CA ARG A 62 -10.30 -7.18 12.55
C ARG A 62 -11.36 -6.60 11.62
N LEU A 63 -11.68 -5.33 11.81
CA LEU A 63 -12.27 -4.44 10.81
C LEU A 63 -11.20 -3.48 10.32
N ASN A 64 -11.04 -3.37 9.01
CA ASN A 64 -10.30 -2.30 8.36
C ASN A 64 -11.25 -1.57 7.42
N ALA A 65 -11.58 -0.32 7.75
CA ALA A 65 -12.52 0.46 6.97
C ALA A 65 -11.94 1.83 6.60
N ARG A 66 -12.13 2.24 5.35
CA ARG A 66 -11.66 3.51 4.81
C ARG A 66 -12.84 4.36 4.37
N PHE A 67 -12.87 5.62 4.79
CA PHE A 67 -14.00 6.52 4.53
C PHE A 67 -13.53 7.91 4.15
N PHE A 68 -14.16 8.51 3.14
CA PHE A 68 -14.07 9.95 2.95
C PHE A 68 -15.04 10.65 3.89
N THR A 69 -14.62 11.73 4.52
CA THR A 69 -15.49 12.48 5.44
C THR A 69 -15.15 13.96 5.49
N THR A 70 -16.17 14.80 5.70
CA THR A 70 -16.02 16.21 6.09
C THR A 70 -16.33 16.41 7.58
N ALA A 71 -16.69 15.34 8.29
CA ALA A 71 -17.06 15.38 9.69
C ALA A 71 -15.82 15.21 10.57
N ARG A 72 -15.86 15.83 11.75
CA ARG A 72 -14.88 15.52 12.79
C ARG A 72 -15.20 14.15 13.39
N TYR A 73 -14.28 13.21 13.25
CA TYR A 73 -14.43 11.85 13.76
C TYR A 73 -13.10 11.31 14.29
N GLU A 74 -13.10 10.78 15.52
CA GLU A 74 -11.86 10.39 16.24
C GLU A 74 -11.90 8.96 16.79
N ARG A 75 -13.06 8.29 16.76
CA ARG A 75 -13.18 6.93 17.32
C ARG A 75 -12.47 5.93 16.41
N ASN A 76 -11.56 5.14 16.97
CA ASN A 76 -10.87 4.05 16.27
C ASN A 76 -10.12 4.48 14.99
N VAL A 77 -9.77 5.77 14.88
CA VAL A 77 -8.97 6.30 13.77
C VAL A 77 -7.52 5.87 13.96
N GLU A 78 -7.00 5.12 13.00
CA GLU A 78 -5.60 4.66 12.96
C GLU A 78 -4.73 5.55 12.06
N ALA A 79 -5.32 6.10 10.98
CA ALA A 79 -4.65 7.04 10.10
C ALA A 79 -5.63 8.05 9.46
N ARG A 80 -5.13 9.23 9.08
CA ARG A 80 -5.88 10.31 8.45
C ARG A 80 -5.07 10.95 7.33
N ILE A 81 -5.63 10.95 6.13
CA ILE A 81 -5.09 11.66 4.96
C ILE A 81 -6.00 12.85 4.68
N SER A 82 -5.47 14.08 4.76
CA SER A 82 -6.25 15.29 4.46
C SER A 82 -6.14 15.65 2.98
N LEU A 83 -7.26 15.64 2.27
CA LEU A 83 -7.34 15.88 0.83
C LEU A 83 -7.44 17.38 0.52
N ASN A 84 -6.39 18.14 0.84
CA ASN A 84 -6.42 19.60 0.70
C ASN A 84 -6.41 20.08 -0.76
N ASN A 85 -6.09 19.21 -1.70
CA ASN A 85 -6.02 19.47 -3.13
C ASN A 85 -7.34 19.13 -3.84
N GLY A 86 -8.13 20.16 -4.19
CA GLY A 86 -9.40 20.01 -4.90
C GLY A 86 -10.59 19.57 -4.01
N HIS A 87 -10.34 18.84 -2.92
CA HIS A 87 -11.36 18.34 -2.00
C HIS A 87 -11.22 18.91 -0.58
N THR A 88 -10.80 20.18 -0.46
CA THR A 88 -10.49 20.83 0.83
C THR A 88 -11.56 20.61 1.89
N GLY A 89 -11.13 20.21 3.09
CA GLY A 89 -12.03 19.88 4.19
C GLY A 89 -12.57 18.45 4.16
N THR A 90 -12.13 17.62 3.21
CA THR A 90 -12.37 16.18 3.17
C THR A 90 -11.13 15.43 3.65
N ASP A 91 -11.31 14.51 4.58
CA ASP A 91 -10.29 13.55 5.01
C ASP A 91 -10.64 12.15 4.50
N LEU A 92 -9.63 11.36 4.13
CA LEU A 92 -9.72 9.91 4.07
C LEU A 92 -9.25 9.33 5.41
N LEU A 93 -10.18 8.75 6.16
CA LEU A 93 -9.93 8.11 7.44
C LEU A 93 -9.72 6.61 7.28
N TYR A 94 -8.75 6.08 8.02
CA TYR A 94 -8.58 4.66 8.26
C TYR A 94 -9.10 4.34 9.66
N ILE A 95 -10.12 3.48 9.72
CA ILE A 95 -10.70 2.96 10.95
C ILE A 95 -10.26 1.51 11.14
N GLY A 96 -9.72 1.23 12.32
CA GLY A 96 -9.31 -0.12 12.71
C GLY A 96 -10.01 -0.56 14.00
N VAL A 97 -10.59 -1.75 13.99
CA VAL A 97 -11.11 -2.40 15.20
C VAL A 97 -10.51 -3.79 15.29
N ASN A 98 -9.76 -4.07 16.35
CA ASN A 98 -9.18 -5.39 16.61
C ASN A 98 -9.92 -6.08 17.76
N LEU A 99 -10.07 -7.40 17.66
CA LEU A 99 -10.37 -8.22 18.82
C LEU A 99 -9.19 -8.24 19.79
N SER A 100 -9.45 -8.55 21.06
CA SER A 100 -8.44 -8.48 22.13
C SER A 100 -7.24 -9.40 21.89
N ASP A 101 -7.43 -10.51 21.16
CA ASP A 101 -6.37 -11.46 20.79
C ASP A 101 -5.55 -11.02 19.57
N ARG A 102 -5.96 -9.94 18.88
CA ARG A 102 -5.24 -9.30 17.77
C ARG A 102 -4.68 -7.94 18.22
N SER A 103 -3.85 -7.96 19.25
CA SER A 103 -3.21 -6.76 19.80
C SER A 103 -1.70 -6.93 19.86
N ASP A 104 -0.97 -5.81 19.76
CA ASP A 104 0.46 -5.79 20.04
C ASP A 104 0.77 -5.75 21.53
N LEU A 105 2.00 -6.15 21.84
CA LEU A 105 2.60 -5.87 23.13
C LEU A 105 2.98 -4.39 23.20
N GLU A 106 2.82 -3.77 24.37
CA GLU A 106 3.10 -2.36 24.58
C GLU A 106 4.54 -1.96 24.19
N ASN A 107 5.52 -2.83 24.43
CA ASN A 107 6.90 -2.59 24.06
C ASN A 107 7.15 -2.59 22.54
N VAL A 108 6.38 -3.36 21.77
CA VAL A 108 6.46 -3.37 20.31
C VAL A 108 5.95 -2.05 19.77
N MET A 109 4.77 -1.61 20.23
CA MET A 109 4.19 -0.33 19.83
C MET A 109 5.09 0.87 20.18
N LEU A 110 5.77 0.83 21.33
CA LEU A 110 6.75 1.85 21.71
C LEU A 110 7.96 1.86 20.77
N ALA A 111 8.52 0.69 20.45
CA ALA A 111 9.67 0.59 19.55
C ALA A 111 9.35 1.09 18.14
N GLU A 112 8.18 0.75 17.59
CA GLU A 112 7.76 1.24 16.28
C GLU A 112 7.48 2.74 16.27
N ARG A 113 6.93 3.28 17.37
CA ARG A 113 6.78 4.73 17.54
C ARG A 113 8.14 5.43 17.53
N GLU A 114 9.11 4.93 18.30
CA GLU A 114 10.46 5.48 18.31
C GLU A 114 11.13 5.40 16.92
N LEU A 115 10.89 4.32 16.18
CA LEU A 115 11.37 4.15 14.82
C LEU A 115 10.81 5.23 13.88
N ILE A 116 9.49 5.42 13.84
CA ILE A 116 8.88 6.43 12.95
C ILE A 116 9.24 7.85 13.39
N GLU A 117 9.30 8.14 14.69
CA GLU A 117 9.76 9.43 15.21
C GLU A 117 11.21 9.72 14.82
N SER A 118 12.09 8.71 14.87
CA SER A 118 13.46 8.80 14.40
C SER A 118 13.50 9.15 12.90
N VAL A 119 12.72 8.46 12.07
CA VAL A 119 12.63 8.75 10.63
C VAL A 119 12.18 10.20 10.41
N LEU A 120 11.08 10.63 11.03
CA LEU A 120 10.50 11.97 10.91
C LEU A 120 11.39 13.10 11.46
N SER A 121 12.37 12.78 12.31
CA SER A 121 13.35 13.75 12.82
C SER A 121 14.49 14.05 11.87
N THR A 122 14.62 13.28 10.77
CA THR A 122 15.68 13.45 9.78
C THR A 122 15.31 14.50 8.72
N GLU A 123 16.31 15.20 8.19
CA GLU A 123 16.10 16.02 7.00
C GLU A 123 15.88 15.12 5.77
N PRO A 124 14.78 15.28 5.01
CA PRO A 124 14.55 14.47 3.82
C PRO A 124 15.70 14.64 2.83
N HIS A 125 16.34 13.55 2.44
CA HIS A 125 17.41 13.57 1.46
C HIS A 125 17.18 12.54 0.35
N MET A 126 16.78 13.04 -0.82
CA MET A 126 16.64 12.24 -2.03
C MET A 126 17.94 12.15 -2.81
N ARG A 127 18.29 10.93 -3.20
CA ARG A 127 19.28 10.74 -4.27
C ARG A 127 18.69 11.29 -5.56
N SER A 128 19.49 12.07 -6.28
CA SER A 128 19.06 12.73 -7.51
C SER A 128 19.36 11.93 -8.77
N ARG A 129 20.25 10.92 -8.69
CA ARG A 129 20.75 10.19 -9.85
C ARG A 129 20.94 8.72 -9.54
N LEU A 130 20.62 7.92 -10.55
CA LEU A 130 20.92 6.50 -10.60
C LEU A 130 22.43 6.29 -10.79
N SER A 131 23.01 5.33 -10.07
CA SER A 131 24.42 4.97 -10.23
C SER A 131 24.70 4.47 -11.65
N GLU A 132 25.94 4.66 -12.13
CA GLU A 132 26.37 4.08 -13.42
C GLU A 132 26.15 2.57 -13.43
N GLY A 133 25.71 2.05 -14.57
CA GLY A 133 25.45 0.63 -14.76
C GLY A 133 24.02 0.17 -14.45
N TYR A 134 23.13 1.07 -14.02
CA TYR A 134 21.72 0.77 -13.87
C TYR A 134 20.86 1.56 -14.87
N SER A 135 19.69 1.03 -15.21
CA SER A 135 18.64 1.73 -15.97
C SER A 135 17.27 1.51 -15.34
N ILE A 136 16.40 2.51 -15.41
CA ILE A 136 15.00 2.42 -15.00
C ILE A 136 14.16 2.22 -16.27
N GLU A 137 13.23 1.27 -16.24
CA GLU A 137 12.31 0.99 -17.34
C GLU A 137 10.91 0.64 -16.84
N ARG A 138 9.89 0.99 -17.63
CA ARG A 138 8.52 0.52 -17.41
C ARG A 138 8.40 -0.91 -17.94
N LEU A 139 7.87 -1.81 -17.13
CA LEU A 139 7.70 -3.21 -17.47
C LEU A 139 6.28 -3.45 -18.02
N THR A 140 6.17 -4.24 -19.08
CA THR A 140 4.86 -4.74 -19.56
C THR A 140 4.87 -6.26 -19.64
N SER A 141 3.70 -6.89 -19.59
CA SER A 141 3.63 -8.34 -19.62
C SER A 141 4.08 -8.92 -20.96
N GLU A 142 3.96 -8.15 -22.05
CA GLU A 142 4.46 -8.54 -23.39
C GLU A 142 5.97 -8.34 -23.55
N SER A 143 6.58 -7.42 -22.81
CA SER A 143 8.02 -7.14 -22.92
C SER A 143 8.89 -8.14 -22.16
N LEU A 144 8.31 -8.86 -21.18
CA LEU A 144 9.05 -9.75 -20.28
C LEU A 144 9.13 -11.19 -20.78
N THR A 145 10.36 -11.69 -20.87
CA THR A 145 10.64 -13.11 -21.09
C THR A 145 10.19 -13.97 -19.91
N ASN A 146 10.05 -15.28 -20.11
CA ASN A 146 9.74 -16.21 -19.01
C ASN A 146 10.84 -16.17 -17.93
N GLN A 147 12.11 -16.11 -18.33
CA GLN A 147 13.22 -16.03 -17.38
C GLN A 147 13.19 -14.76 -16.53
N GLU A 148 12.77 -13.63 -17.10
CA GLU A 148 12.62 -12.39 -16.34
C GLU A 148 11.46 -12.46 -15.35
N VAL A 149 10.32 -13.05 -15.75
CA VAL A 149 9.20 -13.29 -14.83
C VAL A 149 9.61 -14.22 -13.69
N ASP A 150 10.32 -15.31 -13.98
CA ASP A 150 10.85 -16.19 -12.93
C ASP A 150 11.82 -15.43 -12.00
N SER A 151 12.66 -14.56 -12.56
CA SER A 151 13.56 -13.72 -11.75
C SER A 151 12.80 -12.73 -10.86
N LEU A 152 11.66 -12.20 -11.32
CA LEU A 152 10.79 -11.34 -10.52
C LEU A 152 10.10 -12.13 -9.39
N VAL A 153 9.66 -13.37 -9.66
CA VAL A 153 9.17 -14.28 -8.62
C VAL A 153 10.23 -14.46 -7.53
N ASP A 154 11.48 -14.70 -7.90
CA ASP A 154 12.58 -14.83 -6.94
C ASP A 154 12.83 -13.54 -6.15
N LEU A 155 12.77 -12.37 -6.83
CA LEU A 155 12.94 -11.06 -6.17
C LEU A 155 11.86 -10.83 -5.11
N TYR A 156 10.59 -11.09 -5.44
CA TYR A 156 9.50 -10.90 -4.49
C TYR A 156 9.56 -11.91 -3.35
N SER A 157 9.89 -13.17 -3.64
CA SER A 157 10.09 -14.22 -2.61
C SER A 157 11.23 -13.88 -1.65
N GLU A 158 12.24 -13.14 -2.10
CA GLU A 158 13.33 -12.66 -1.26
C GLU A 158 12.92 -11.46 -0.40
N ALA A 159 12.06 -10.59 -0.92
CA ALA A 159 11.59 -9.39 -0.23
C ALA A 159 10.49 -9.70 0.82
N PHE A 160 9.66 -10.71 0.55
CA PHE A 160 8.51 -11.11 1.36
C PHE A 160 8.62 -12.58 1.76
N ASN A 161 8.86 -12.85 3.05
CA ASN A 161 8.90 -14.21 3.60
C ASN A 161 7.49 -14.83 3.67
N THR A 162 6.47 -14.00 3.91
CA THR A 162 5.05 -14.36 3.83
C THR A 162 4.34 -13.21 3.16
N TYR A 163 3.57 -13.51 2.12
CA TYR A 163 2.77 -12.52 1.40
C TYR A 163 1.31 -12.93 1.36
N THR A 164 0.43 -11.95 1.17
CA THR A 164 -1.01 -12.17 1.12
C THR A 164 -1.44 -13.00 -0.08
N THR A 165 -0.61 -13.13 -1.13
CA THR A 165 -0.85 -13.93 -2.34
C THR A 165 0.38 -14.74 -2.73
N ASP A 166 0.18 -15.97 -3.23
CA ASP A 166 1.25 -16.77 -3.84
C ASP A 166 1.77 -16.09 -5.11
N LEU A 167 2.91 -15.40 -5.00
CA LEU A 167 3.56 -14.66 -6.10
C LEU A 167 4.28 -15.61 -7.08
N ASN A 168 3.53 -16.50 -7.71
CA ASN A 168 4.03 -17.35 -8.79
C ASN A 168 4.09 -16.59 -10.13
N ALA A 169 4.62 -17.23 -11.17
CA ALA A 169 4.78 -16.60 -12.48
C ALA A 169 3.47 -16.09 -13.11
N SER A 170 2.31 -16.74 -12.88
CA SER A 170 1.04 -16.25 -13.40
C SER A 170 0.57 -15.02 -12.63
N ALA A 171 0.68 -15.04 -11.30
CA ALA A 171 0.34 -13.91 -10.44
C ALA A 171 1.18 -12.67 -10.77
N VAL A 172 2.50 -12.85 -10.98
CA VAL A 172 3.39 -11.76 -11.39
C VAL A 172 2.99 -11.19 -12.76
N ARG A 173 2.64 -12.04 -13.74
CA ARG A 173 2.16 -11.56 -15.05
C ARG A 173 0.84 -10.81 -14.95
N GLU A 174 -0.07 -11.30 -14.12
CA GLU A 174 -1.36 -10.66 -13.89
C GLU A 174 -1.18 -9.28 -13.22
N MET A 175 -0.36 -9.19 -12.17
CA MET A 175 0.00 -7.93 -11.51
C MET A 175 0.57 -6.92 -12.50
N ILE A 176 1.53 -7.33 -13.34
CA ILE A 176 2.15 -6.44 -14.34
C ILE A 176 1.14 -6.01 -15.43
N SER A 177 0.14 -6.85 -15.73
CA SER A 177 -0.87 -6.52 -16.75
C SER A 177 -1.92 -5.53 -16.26
N HIS A 178 -2.13 -5.43 -14.95
CA HIS A 178 -3.17 -4.57 -14.35
C HIS A 178 -2.62 -3.38 -13.55
N SER A 179 -1.29 -3.23 -13.50
CA SER A 179 -0.62 -2.21 -12.69
C SER A 179 0.41 -1.44 -13.50
N VAL A 180 0.83 -0.28 -13.01
CA VAL A 180 2.02 0.42 -13.52
C VAL A 180 3.22 -0.15 -12.77
N VAL A 181 4.15 -0.78 -13.50
CA VAL A 181 5.32 -1.42 -12.89
C VAL A 181 6.59 -0.83 -13.48
N TYR A 182 7.49 -0.39 -12.60
CA TYR A 182 8.82 0.08 -12.97
C TYR A 182 9.88 -0.85 -12.40
N GLY A 183 10.87 -1.18 -13.22
CA GLY A 183 12.01 -2.01 -12.88
C GLY A 183 13.33 -1.25 -12.97
N VAL A 184 14.27 -1.60 -12.10
CA VAL A 184 15.68 -1.19 -12.23
C VAL A 184 16.49 -2.37 -12.73
N ARG A 185 17.09 -2.23 -13.90
CA ARG A 185 17.95 -3.23 -14.51
C ARG A 185 19.42 -2.95 -14.25
N ASP A 186 20.17 -3.97 -13.86
CA ASP A 186 21.63 -3.95 -13.83
C ASP A 186 22.18 -4.34 -15.22
N SER A 187 22.85 -3.40 -15.88
CA SER A 187 23.43 -3.59 -17.21
C SER A 187 24.58 -4.61 -17.26
N ARG A 188 25.19 -4.95 -16.12
CA ARG A 188 26.33 -5.90 -16.06
C ARG A 188 25.90 -7.35 -16.24
N ASN A 189 24.71 -7.69 -15.75
CA ASN A 189 24.14 -9.05 -15.81
C ASN A 189 22.77 -9.10 -16.49
N ASN A 190 22.26 -7.95 -16.95
CA ASN A 190 20.95 -7.78 -17.59
C ASN A 190 19.76 -8.20 -16.71
N GLN A 191 19.89 -8.11 -15.38
CA GLN A 191 18.87 -8.56 -14.43
C GLN A 191 18.06 -7.38 -13.87
N ILE A 192 16.74 -7.57 -13.69
CA ILE A 192 15.91 -6.64 -12.91
C ILE A 192 16.19 -6.91 -11.41
N VAL A 193 16.71 -5.89 -10.72
CA VAL A 193 17.21 -5.99 -9.34
C VAL A 193 16.36 -5.23 -8.33
N SER A 194 15.45 -4.39 -8.81
CA SER A 194 14.49 -3.66 -8.00
C SER A 194 13.22 -3.40 -8.77
N THR A 195 12.07 -3.41 -8.10
CA THR A 195 10.77 -3.08 -8.70
C THR A 195 9.94 -2.21 -7.77
N VAL A 196 9.06 -1.42 -8.38
CA VAL A 196 7.94 -0.74 -7.73
C VAL A 196 6.68 -0.99 -8.56
N VAL A 197 5.58 -1.30 -7.88
CA VAL A 197 4.26 -1.51 -8.45
C VAL A 197 3.33 -0.42 -7.92
N ALA A 198 2.52 0.11 -8.83
CA ALA A 198 1.49 1.08 -8.52
C ALA A 198 0.16 0.63 -9.13
N GLU A 199 -0.86 0.55 -8.28
CA GLU A 199 -2.20 0.16 -8.67
C GLU A 199 -3.11 1.37 -8.59
N ILE A 200 -3.78 1.68 -9.70
CA ILE A 200 -4.62 2.88 -9.81
C ILE A 200 -6.08 2.46 -9.83
N THR A 201 -6.89 3.05 -8.95
CA THR A 201 -8.34 2.89 -8.99
C THR A 201 -9.04 4.23 -9.14
N LYS A 202 -10.00 4.25 -10.06
CA LYS A 202 -10.90 5.38 -10.29
C LYS A 202 -12.22 5.14 -9.59
N MET A 203 -12.74 6.16 -8.93
CA MET A 203 -14.04 6.15 -8.28
C MET A 203 -14.75 7.49 -8.50
N THR A 204 -16.02 7.56 -8.13
CA THR A 204 -16.76 8.81 -8.10
C THR A 204 -16.89 9.28 -6.67
N LEU A 205 -16.38 10.47 -6.38
CA LEU A 205 -16.46 11.14 -5.10
C LEU A 205 -17.31 12.40 -5.25
N SER A 206 -18.51 12.44 -4.64
CA SER A 206 -19.44 13.59 -4.72
C SER A 206 -19.67 14.13 -6.14
N GLU A 207 -19.95 13.22 -7.09
CA GLU A 207 -20.20 13.52 -8.51
C GLU A 207 -18.95 13.88 -9.35
N GLU A 208 -17.76 13.91 -8.75
CA GLU A 208 -16.48 14.13 -9.43
C GLU A 208 -15.71 12.82 -9.57
N ASN A 209 -14.92 12.69 -10.64
CA ASN A 209 -14.00 11.56 -10.77
C ASN A 209 -12.82 11.77 -9.81
N PHE A 210 -12.51 10.76 -9.02
CA PHE A 210 -11.40 10.74 -8.09
C PHE A 210 -10.56 9.49 -8.33
N SER A 211 -9.26 9.65 -8.48
CA SER A 211 -8.33 8.57 -8.79
C SER A 211 -7.31 8.43 -7.67
N ILE A 212 -7.27 7.24 -7.06
CA ILE A 212 -6.27 6.89 -6.04
C ILE A 212 -5.24 5.94 -6.62
N CYS A 213 -4.01 6.07 -6.16
CA CYS A 213 -2.92 5.16 -6.45
C CYS A 213 -2.35 4.60 -5.15
N GLU A 214 -2.29 3.27 -5.05
CA GLU A 214 -1.55 2.58 -4.01
C GLU A 214 -0.21 2.09 -4.56
N LEU A 215 0.88 2.40 -3.85
CA LEU A 215 2.18 1.77 -4.07
C LEU A 215 2.23 0.48 -3.25
N SER A 216 2.00 -0.66 -3.91
CA SER A 216 1.69 -1.94 -3.28
C SER A 216 2.91 -2.86 -3.10
N GLU A 217 3.76 -3.00 -4.12
CA GLU A 217 4.95 -3.86 -4.07
C GLU A 217 6.23 -3.08 -4.38
N MET A 218 7.05 -2.87 -3.36
CA MET A 218 8.38 -2.28 -3.48
C MET A 218 9.44 -3.29 -3.05
N ALA A 219 10.26 -3.75 -3.99
CA ALA A 219 11.26 -4.78 -3.73
C ALA A 219 12.64 -4.39 -4.28
N THR A 220 13.68 -4.75 -3.55
CA THR A 220 15.09 -4.69 -4.00
C THR A 220 15.82 -5.90 -3.47
N ARG A 221 16.53 -6.61 -4.36
CA ARG A 221 17.42 -7.73 -4.00
C ARG A 221 18.40 -7.31 -2.90
N ARG A 222 18.66 -8.17 -1.91
CA ARG A 222 19.42 -7.84 -0.69
C ARG A 222 20.78 -7.24 -0.99
N GLU A 223 21.51 -7.79 -1.97
CA GLU A 223 22.83 -7.33 -2.37
C GLU A 223 22.83 -5.98 -3.11
N TYR A 224 21.65 -5.48 -3.51
CA TYR A 224 21.47 -4.19 -4.18
C TYR A 224 20.88 -3.10 -3.28
N ARG A 225 20.54 -3.42 -2.02
CA ARG A 225 19.95 -2.47 -1.06
C ARG A 225 20.93 -1.37 -0.65
N GLY A 226 20.40 -0.28 -0.07
CA GLY A 226 21.17 0.89 0.35
C GLY A 226 21.64 1.80 -0.79
N GLN A 227 21.34 1.45 -2.04
CA GLN A 227 21.72 2.24 -3.23
C GLN A 227 20.63 3.23 -3.68
N GLY A 228 19.42 3.15 -3.11
CA GLY A 228 18.28 4.02 -3.45
C GLY A 228 17.59 3.66 -4.77
N LEU A 229 17.77 2.43 -5.27
CA LEU A 229 17.23 2.00 -6.57
C LEU A 229 15.70 2.08 -6.62
N VAL A 230 15.01 1.49 -5.63
CA VAL A 230 13.55 1.50 -5.58
C VAL A 230 13.00 2.92 -5.44
N THR A 231 13.65 3.78 -4.66
CA THR A 231 13.28 5.19 -4.49
C THR A 231 13.32 5.94 -5.81
N LEU A 232 14.38 5.75 -6.61
CA LEU A 232 14.51 6.39 -7.92
C LEU A 232 13.48 5.85 -8.93
N ALA A 233 13.24 4.53 -8.95
CA ALA A 233 12.19 3.95 -9.79
C ALA A 233 10.79 4.46 -9.40
N THR A 234 10.53 4.60 -8.10
CA THR A 234 9.27 5.13 -7.57
C THR A 234 9.07 6.59 -7.99
N LYS A 235 10.13 7.39 -7.99
CA LYS A 235 10.07 8.76 -8.49
C LYS A 235 9.68 8.80 -9.97
N GLU A 236 10.34 8.01 -10.82
CA GLU A 236 10.01 7.95 -12.25
C GLU A 236 8.56 7.47 -12.49
N LEU A 237 8.11 6.49 -11.70
CA LEU A 237 6.73 6.03 -11.72
C LEU A 237 5.76 7.16 -11.33
N ILE A 238 6.02 7.87 -10.24
CA ILE A 238 5.15 8.95 -9.76
C ILE A 238 5.07 10.06 -10.82
N GLU A 239 6.17 10.44 -11.45
CA GLU A 239 6.15 11.44 -12.53
C GLU A 239 5.37 10.96 -13.77
N ASP A 240 5.31 9.64 -14.04
CA ASP A 240 4.51 9.07 -15.14
C ASP A 240 3.00 9.14 -14.87
N ILE A 241 2.59 9.03 -13.59
CA ILE A 241 1.16 8.94 -13.22
C ILE A 241 0.60 10.20 -12.54
N ARG A 242 1.44 11.18 -12.20
CA ARG A 242 1.07 12.33 -11.35
C ARG A 242 -0.12 13.13 -11.86
N ASP A 243 -0.27 13.25 -13.18
CA ASP A 243 -1.34 14.02 -13.79
C ASP A 243 -2.65 13.21 -13.91
N ASP A 244 -2.58 11.90 -13.66
CA ASP A 244 -3.71 10.95 -13.78
C ASP A 244 -4.34 10.59 -12.42
N VAL A 245 -3.74 11.00 -11.30
CA VAL A 245 -4.15 10.59 -9.95
C VAL A 245 -4.22 11.76 -8.97
N ASP A 246 -5.20 11.71 -8.06
CA ASP A 246 -5.48 12.76 -7.08
C ASP A 246 -4.79 12.50 -5.74
N LEU A 247 -4.55 11.23 -5.43
CA LEU A 247 -3.88 10.76 -4.21
C LEU A 247 -2.95 9.59 -4.55
N ILE A 248 -1.71 9.65 -4.08
CA ILE A 248 -0.79 8.50 -4.06
C ILE A 248 -0.53 8.16 -2.60
N TYR A 249 -0.71 6.90 -2.22
CA TYR A 249 -0.44 6.42 -0.87
C TYR A 249 0.26 5.06 -0.86
N ALA A 250 0.79 4.68 0.29
CA ALA A 250 1.40 3.39 0.54
C ALA A 250 1.13 2.93 1.98
N GLU A 251 1.01 1.62 2.18
CA GLU A 251 0.97 0.98 3.50
C GLU A 251 2.30 0.26 3.72
N ALA A 252 3.21 0.88 4.47
CA ALA A 252 4.59 0.40 4.65
C ALA A 252 4.75 -0.31 6.00
N ARG A 253 5.45 -1.45 6.04
CA ARG A 253 5.74 -2.16 7.31
C ARG A 253 6.30 -1.21 8.38
N ALA A 254 5.62 -1.12 9.52
CA ALA A 254 5.96 -0.18 10.58
C ALA A 254 7.30 -0.54 11.24
N CYS A 255 7.59 -1.83 11.33
CA CYS A 255 8.83 -2.40 11.85
C CYS A 255 10.05 -2.31 10.92
N HIS A 256 9.94 -1.68 9.74
CA HIS A 256 10.99 -1.64 8.71
C HIS A 256 11.46 -0.20 8.40
N THR A 257 12.59 0.21 8.99
CA THR A 257 13.15 1.57 8.85
C THR A 257 13.47 1.96 7.40
N PRO A 258 14.13 1.13 6.56
CA PRO A 258 14.55 1.53 5.22
C PRO A 258 13.41 1.97 4.31
N ILE A 259 12.23 1.34 4.40
CA ILE A 259 11.08 1.71 3.55
C ILE A 259 10.42 2.99 4.04
N ASN A 260 10.24 3.15 5.36
CA ASN A 260 9.72 4.38 5.97
C ASN A 260 10.63 5.58 5.67
N GLN A 261 11.94 5.41 5.81
CA GLN A 261 12.91 6.44 5.44
C GLN A 261 12.87 6.77 3.94
N SER A 262 12.60 5.77 3.08
CA SER A 262 12.46 6.01 1.64
C SER A 262 11.25 6.90 1.33
N PHE A 263 10.09 6.64 1.94
CA PHE A 263 8.90 7.49 1.79
C PHE A 263 9.12 8.90 2.32
N HIS A 264 9.70 9.04 3.52
CA HIS A 264 10.07 10.34 4.06
C HIS A 264 11.00 11.10 3.12
N ASN A 265 12.05 10.46 2.62
CA ASN A 265 13.00 11.11 1.71
C ASN A 265 12.29 11.59 0.44
N MET A 266 11.34 10.82 -0.10
CA MET A 266 10.52 11.20 -1.26
C MET A 266 9.53 12.33 -1.00
N GLY A 267 9.40 12.81 0.25
CA GLY A 267 8.49 13.88 0.62
C GLY A 267 7.06 13.40 0.90
N PHE A 268 6.85 12.11 1.12
CA PHE A 268 5.55 11.62 1.56
C PHE A 268 5.26 12.08 3.00
N HIS A 269 4.00 12.37 3.26
CA HIS A 269 3.46 12.66 4.58
C HIS A 269 3.08 11.38 5.30
N TYR A 270 3.47 11.27 6.56
CA TYR A 270 3.01 10.20 7.46
C TYR A 270 1.59 10.50 7.96
N ALA A 271 0.69 9.53 7.83
CA ALA A 271 -0.74 9.68 8.11
C ALA A 271 -1.21 8.94 9.38
N GLY A 272 -0.42 7.98 9.88
CA GLY A 272 -0.75 7.14 11.04
C GLY A 272 -0.26 5.70 10.88
N THR A 273 -0.57 4.85 11.87
CA THR A 273 -0.19 3.43 11.90
C THR A 273 -1.43 2.55 12.03
N LEU A 274 -1.59 1.61 11.12
CA LEU A 274 -2.61 0.57 11.11
C LEU A 274 -2.13 -0.61 11.97
N LEU A 275 -2.90 -1.01 12.98
CA LEU A 275 -2.47 -2.02 13.94
C LEU A 275 -2.88 -3.44 13.52
N LYS A 276 -1.93 -4.37 13.46
CA LYS A 276 -2.10 -5.77 13.06
C LYS A 276 -2.89 -5.89 11.77
N GLN A 277 -2.49 -5.11 10.76
CA GLN A 277 -3.30 -4.83 9.58
C GLN A 277 -3.47 -6.04 8.67
N CYS A 278 -2.38 -6.75 8.36
CA CYS A 278 -2.39 -7.90 7.45
C CYS A 278 -1.33 -8.94 7.86
N MET A 279 -1.47 -10.15 7.32
CA MET A 279 -0.42 -11.15 7.38
C MET A 279 0.64 -10.79 6.36
N LEU A 280 1.79 -10.39 6.86
CA LEU A 280 2.95 -10.02 6.08
C LEU A 280 4.16 -10.43 6.91
N SER A 281 5.22 -10.90 6.27
CA SER A 281 6.49 -11.05 6.98
C SER A 281 7.66 -10.79 6.05
N GLY A 282 8.72 -10.21 6.59
CA GLY A 282 9.95 -9.92 5.88
C GLY A 282 11.04 -9.46 6.83
N ASP A 283 12.04 -8.76 6.30
CA ASP A 283 13.11 -8.19 7.12
C ASP A 283 12.54 -7.06 8.01
N HIS A 284 12.82 -7.09 9.31
CA HIS A 284 12.28 -6.17 10.32
C HIS A 284 13.36 -5.81 11.35
N GLU A 285 13.31 -4.59 11.88
CA GLU A 285 14.14 -4.17 13.03
C GLU A 285 13.44 -4.35 14.37
N VAL A 286 12.10 -4.38 14.37
CA VAL A 286 11.26 -4.65 15.54
C VAL A 286 10.61 -6.02 15.38
N ASP A 287 10.80 -6.90 16.36
CA ASP A 287 10.20 -8.24 16.38
C ASP A 287 8.73 -8.13 16.82
N GLU A 288 7.83 -8.13 15.85
CA GLU A 288 6.38 -8.09 16.09
C GLU A 288 5.86 -9.47 16.53
N SER A 289 4.99 -9.50 17.53
CA SER A 289 4.39 -10.77 17.96
C SER A 289 3.27 -11.21 17.02
N GLY A 290 3.29 -12.47 16.60
CA GLY A 290 2.20 -13.10 15.85
C GLY A 290 2.35 -12.98 14.33
N PRO A 291 1.33 -13.40 13.56
CA PRO A 291 1.41 -13.47 12.10
C PRO A 291 1.05 -12.15 11.39
N TYR A 292 0.61 -11.12 12.14
CA TYR A 292 0.16 -9.85 11.58
C TYR A 292 1.14 -8.72 11.90
N GLU A 293 1.39 -7.88 10.92
CA GLU A 293 2.27 -6.71 11.03
C GLU A 293 1.48 -5.39 11.11
N ASN A 294 2.07 -4.41 11.76
CA ASN A 294 1.65 -3.02 11.74
C ASN A 294 2.12 -2.33 10.46
N LEU A 295 1.30 -1.44 9.89
CA LEU A 295 1.65 -0.69 8.69
C LEU A 295 1.53 0.82 8.92
N ASN A 296 2.56 1.57 8.58
CA ASN A 296 2.54 3.03 8.50
C ASN A 296 1.92 3.47 7.17
N VAL A 297 0.97 4.39 7.25
CA VAL A 297 0.36 5.01 6.06
C VAL A 297 1.17 6.22 5.65
N TRP A 298 1.61 6.24 4.39
CA TRP A 298 2.32 7.36 3.77
C TRP A 298 1.53 7.86 2.58
N TYR A 299 1.50 9.17 2.35
CA TYR A 299 0.80 9.74 1.20
C TYR A 299 1.46 10.98 0.61
N VAL A 300 1.13 11.29 -0.63
CA VAL A 300 1.39 12.57 -1.29
C VAL A 300 0.20 12.92 -2.18
N LEU A 301 -0.04 14.23 -2.34
CA LEU A 301 -1.06 14.77 -3.23
C LEU A 301 -0.37 15.38 -4.46
N PRO A 302 -0.41 14.72 -5.64
CA PRO A 302 0.43 15.10 -6.79
C PRO A 302 0.20 16.50 -7.35
N ASN A 303 -0.99 17.08 -7.13
CA ASN A 303 -1.33 18.43 -7.59
C ASN A 303 -1.32 19.50 -6.49
N GLU A 304 -0.79 19.21 -5.29
CA GLU A 304 -0.47 20.27 -4.33
C GLU A 304 0.67 21.15 -4.90
N LYS A 305 0.37 22.43 -5.10
CA LYS A 305 1.33 23.47 -5.51
C LYS A 305 1.84 24.25 -4.31
#